data_AF-A0A8C1ZS97-F1
#
_entry.id   AF-A0A8C1ZS97-F1
#
_cell.length_a   1.000
_cell.length_b   1.000
_cell.length_c   1.000
_cell.angle_alpha   90.00
_cell.angle_beta   90.00
_cell.angle_gamma   90.00
#
_symmetry.space_group_name_H-M   'P 1'
#
loop_
_entity.id
_entity.type
_entity.pdbx_description
1 polymer ?
#
loop_
_entity_poly.entity_id
_entity_poly.type
_entity_poly.pdbx_seq_one_letter_code
_entity_poly.pdbx_strand_id
1 'polypeptide(L)'
;MSILMQIYLKLTPLSLSLSLCLCVCVCVCVCVCVCVCVCLVFRCIMGSSLLSVAEQLLKDLQRTFLETNQIPDDLLIALRFVFGQCALQALDLVDQRSVTCVSSPSGRKAFQVLGGSGRLYTCFTSCHYCPCPAFSFSVLRRNESLMCKHLLAVCLSQAMGLCQQEQVSDQQMTFILSGKTEAST
;
A
#
# COMPACT_ATOMS: atom_id res chain seq x y z
N MET A 1 48.82 10.09 20.68
CA MET A 1 48.47 8.81 21.36
C MET A 1 46.99 8.82 21.66
N SER A 2 46.18 8.10 20.89
CA SER A 2 44.91 7.61 21.39
C SER A 2 44.87 6.14 21.03
N ILE A 3 45.12 5.32 22.04
CA ILE A 3 45.08 3.85 22.04
C ILE A 3 43.73 3.33 21.49
N LEU A 4 42.71 4.19 21.43
CA LEU A 4 41.43 4.00 20.75
C LEU A 4 41.52 3.75 19.23
N MET A 5 42.48 4.34 18.52
CA MET A 5 42.53 4.23 17.06
C MET A 5 43.31 2.99 16.55
N GLN A 6 44.10 2.35 17.41
CA GLN A 6 44.86 1.13 17.06
C GLN A 6 44.15 -0.17 17.42
N ILE A 7 43.08 -0.12 18.22
CA ILE A 7 42.22 -1.28 18.49
C ILE A 7 41.14 -1.43 17.41
N TYR A 8 40.65 -0.32 16.83
CA TYR A 8 39.51 -0.32 15.90
C TYR A 8 39.83 -0.90 14.51
N LEU A 9 41.10 -0.93 14.09
CA LEU A 9 41.51 -1.31 12.74
C LEU A 9 42.05 -2.74 12.59
N LYS A 10 42.05 -3.57 13.66
CA LYS A 10 42.65 -4.92 13.60
C LYS A 10 41.74 -6.11 13.86
N LEU A 11 40.45 -5.93 14.13
CA LEU A 11 39.53 -7.04 14.35
C LEU A 11 38.21 -6.83 13.61
N THR A 12 38.27 -6.85 12.27
CA THR A 12 37.16 -7.40 11.50
C THR A 12 37.27 -8.94 11.53
N PRO A 13 36.28 -9.66 12.07
CA PRO A 13 35.82 -10.86 11.44
C PRO A 13 34.61 -10.48 10.58
N LEU A 14 34.75 -10.76 9.30
CA LEU A 14 33.81 -10.56 8.20
C LEU A 14 32.52 -11.43 8.33
N SER A 15 32.07 -11.76 9.54
CA SER A 15 30.97 -12.70 9.81
C SER A 15 29.89 -12.20 10.79
N LEU A 16 30.09 -11.05 11.47
CA LEU A 16 29.05 -10.48 12.36
C LEU A 16 28.11 -9.46 11.69
N SER A 17 28.44 -8.95 10.50
CA SER A 17 27.64 -7.92 9.82
C SER A 17 26.34 -8.47 9.22
N LEU A 18 26.33 -9.71 8.72
CA LEU A 18 25.10 -10.35 8.24
C LEU A 18 24.15 -10.71 9.38
N SER A 19 24.64 -11.16 10.54
CA SER A 19 23.76 -11.53 11.66
C SER A 19 23.15 -10.31 12.37
N LEU A 20 23.86 -9.20 12.47
CA LEU A 20 23.36 -7.93 13.01
C LEU A 20 22.41 -7.22 12.04
N CYS A 21 22.68 -7.26 10.73
CA CYS A 21 21.75 -6.72 9.74
C CYS A 21 20.50 -7.60 9.60
N LEU A 22 20.63 -8.94 9.66
CA LEU A 22 19.51 -9.87 9.71
C LEU A 22 18.72 -9.74 11.00
N CYS A 23 19.35 -9.53 12.16
CA CYS A 23 18.60 -9.36 13.40
C CYS A 23 17.93 -7.98 13.48
N VAL A 24 18.52 -6.90 12.93
CA VAL A 24 17.88 -5.58 12.83
C VAL A 24 16.75 -5.57 11.81
N CYS A 25 16.89 -6.23 10.66
CA CYS A 25 15.79 -6.34 9.71
C CYS A 25 14.72 -7.33 10.17
N VAL A 26 15.07 -8.44 10.84
CA VAL A 26 14.12 -9.37 11.48
C VAL A 26 13.42 -8.68 12.65
N CYS A 27 14.10 -7.91 13.49
CA CYS A 27 13.42 -7.20 14.56
C CYS A 27 12.61 -6.02 14.02
N VAL A 28 13.02 -5.26 13.00
CA VAL A 28 12.16 -4.23 12.38
C VAL A 28 10.98 -4.85 11.64
N CYS A 29 11.15 -5.98 10.95
CA CYS A 29 10.02 -6.63 10.29
C CYS A 29 9.13 -7.40 11.27
N VAL A 30 9.64 -7.95 12.36
CA VAL A 30 8.85 -8.50 13.49
C VAL A 30 8.18 -7.39 14.29
N CYS A 31 8.82 -6.24 14.47
CA CYS A 31 8.19 -5.06 15.06
C CYS A 31 7.07 -4.58 14.15
N VAL A 32 7.32 -4.32 12.86
CA VAL A 32 6.30 -3.84 11.92
C VAL A 32 5.21 -4.88 11.71
N CYS A 33 5.52 -6.17 11.64
CA CYS A 33 4.49 -7.19 11.51
C CYS A 33 3.75 -7.41 12.84
N VAL A 34 4.35 -7.38 14.03
CA VAL A 34 3.61 -7.40 15.31
C VAL A 34 2.80 -6.11 15.48
N CYS A 35 3.29 -4.95 15.04
CA CYS A 35 2.53 -3.69 15.03
C CYS A 35 1.33 -3.80 14.09
N VAL A 36 1.52 -4.26 12.86
CA VAL A 36 0.44 -4.43 11.87
C VAL A 36 -0.53 -5.54 12.31
N CYS A 37 -0.03 -6.65 12.86
CA CYS A 37 -0.84 -7.75 13.39
C CYS A 37 -1.67 -7.30 14.60
N VAL A 38 -1.09 -6.59 15.56
CA VAL A 38 -1.82 -6.08 16.73
C VAL A 38 -2.78 -4.97 16.29
N CYS A 39 -2.39 -4.07 15.38
CA CYS A 39 -3.29 -3.03 14.86
C CYS A 39 -4.45 -3.61 14.02
N LEU A 40 -4.21 -4.66 13.22
CA LEU A 40 -5.25 -5.36 12.46
C LEU A 40 -6.16 -6.18 13.39
N VAL A 41 -5.61 -6.88 14.38
CA VAL A 41 -6.39 -7.64 15.37
C VAL A 41 -7.24 -6.70 16.23
N PHE A 42 -6.72 -5.55 16.65
CA PHE A 42 -7.49 -4.55 17.40
C PHE A 42 -8.58 -3.89 16.52
N ARG A 43 -8.30 -3.67 15.23
CA ARG A 43 -9.31 -3.19 14.26
C ARG A 43 -10.40 -4.22 13.97
N CYS A 44 -10.08 -5.52 13.91
CA CYS A 44 -11.07 -6.58 13.73
C CYS A 44 -12.10 -6.65 14.86
N ILE A 45 -11.72 -6.28 16.10
CA ILE A 45 -12.58 -6.39 17.27
C ILE A 45 -13.51 -5.17 17.44
N MET A 46 -13.11 -3.97 17.01
CA MET A 46 -13.90 -2.73 17.19
C MET A 46 -14.40 -2.05 15.91
N GLY A 47 -13.95 -2.47 14.72
CA GLY A 47 -14.27 -1.82 13.43
C GLY A 47 -15.04 -2.69 12.43
N SER A 48 -15.53 -3.87 12.85
CA SER A 48 -16.10 -4.88 11.96
C SER A 48 -17.35 -4.40 11.19
N SER A 49 -18.18 -3.54 11.78
CA SER A 49 -19.37 -3.00 11.12
C SER A 49 -19.06 -1.92 10.07
N LEU A 50 -18.13 -1.00 10.35
CA LEU A 50 -17.77 0.05 9.39
C LEU A 50 -16.96 -0.52 8.22
N LEU A 51 -16.08 -1.48 8.49
CA LEU A 51 -15.32 -2.16 7.46
C LEU A 51 -16.23 -3.03 6.57
N SER A 52 -17.21 -3.72 7.15
CA SER A 52 -18.18 -4.49 6.36
C SER A 52 -19.08 -3.59 5.50
N VAL A 53 -19.50 -2.43 6.01
CA VAL A 53 -20.21 -1.42 5.21
C VAL A 53 -19.34 -0.90 4.07
N ALA A 54 -18.06 -0.61 4.33
CA ALA A 54 -17.13 -0.16 3.31
C ALA A 54 -16.90 -1.22 2.21
N GLU A 55 -16.70 -2.48 2.59
CA GLU A 55 -16.57 -3.60 1.65
C GLU A 55 -17.84 -3.81 0.83
N GLN A 56 -19.01 -3.75 1.48
CA GLN A 56 -20.29 -3.91 0.82
C GLN A 56 -20.54 -2.77 -0.19
N LEU A 57 -20.24 -1.53 0.20
CA LEU A 57 -20.33 -0.37 -0.67
C LEU A 57 -19.45 -0.51 -1.93
N LEU A 58 -18.21 -0.99 -1.77
CA LEU A 58 -17.32 -1.23 -2.90
C LEU A 58 -17.84 -2.34 -3.83
N LYS A 59 -18.47 -3.40 -3.29
CA LYS A 59 -19.11 -4.46 -4.08
C LYS A 59 -20.34 -3.96 -4.84
N ASP A 60 -21.16 -3.13 -4.20
CA ASP A 60 -22.36 -2.58 -4.84
C ASP A 60 -21.98 -1.55 -5.92
N LEU A 61 -20.91 -0.78 -5.70
CA LEU A 61 -20.29 0.05 -6.74
C LEU A 61 -19.80 -0.79 -7.91
N GLN A 62 -19.05 -1.87 -7.65
CA GLN A 62 -18.60 -2.79 -8.69
C GLN A 62 -19.77 -3.31 -9.54
N ARG A 63 -20.84 -3.80 -8.89
CA ARG A 63 -22.01 -4.34 -9.59
C ARG A 63 -22.67 -3.28 -10.46
N THR A 64 -22.95 -2.12 -9.89
CA THR A 64 -23.67 -1.04 -10.58
C THR A 64 -22.86 -0.47 -11.73
N PHE A 65 -21.54 -0.34 -11.55
CA PHE A 65 -20.65 0.15 -12.60
C PHE A 65 -20.56 -0.83 -13.78
N LEU A 66 -20.53 -2.14 -13.53
CA LEU A 66 -20.55 -3.14 -14.60
C LEU A 66 -21.85 -3.10 -15.43
N GLU A 67 -22.97 -2.72 -14.82
CA GLU A 67 -24.27 -2.65 -15.48
C GLU A 67 -24.49 -1.33 -16.24
N THR A 68 -24.06 -0.19 -15.66
CA THR A 68 -24.41 1.16 -16.14
C THR A 68 -23.23 1.93 -16.73
N ASN A 69 -22.00 1.45 -16.51
CA ASN A 69 -20.74 2.13 -16.83
C ASN A 69 -20.62 3.54 -16.22
N GLN A 70 -21.40 3.84 -15.18
CA GLN A 70 -21.42 5.10 -14.45
C GLN A 70 -21.52 4.82 -12.95
N ILE A 71 -20.99 5.72 -12.12
CA ILE A 71 -21.19 5.66 -10.68
C ILE A 71 -22.39 6.56 -10.35
N PRO A 72 -23.52 6.02 -9.86
CA PRO A 72 -24.67 6.82 -9.49
C PRO A 72 -24.37 7.73 -8.30
N ASP A 73 -25.04 8.89 -8.25
CA ASP A 73 -24.81 9.93 -7.25
C ASP A 73 -24.97 9.42 -5.82
N ASP A 74 -25.93 8.53 -5.57
CA ASP A 74 -26.16 7.93 -4.25
C ASP A 74 -24.92 7.15 -3.75
N LEU A 75 -24.24 6.43 -4.65
CA LEU A 75 -23.01 5.72 -4.33
C LEU A 75 -21.84 6.68 -4.13
N LEU A 76 -21.77 7.80 -4.86
CA LEU A 76 -20.77 8.84 -4.63
C LEU A 76 -20.95 9.52 -3.26
N ILE A 77 -22.19 9.78 -2.86
CA ILE A 77 -22.52 10.34 -1.55
C ILE A 77 -22.12 9.34 -0.44
N ALA A 78 -22.47 8.06 -0.60
CA ALA A 78 -22.09 7.01 0.35
C ALA A 78 -20.57 6.85 0.43
N LEU A 79 -19.86 6.90 -0.70
CA LEU A 79 -18.40 6.83 -0.75
C LEU A 79 -17.76 7.98 0.03
N ARG A 80 -18.25 9.20 -0.16
CA ARG A 80 -17.79 10.39 0.57
C ARG A 80 -18.13 10.31 2.06
N PHE A 81 -19.27 9.74 2.42
CA PHE A 81 -19.65 9.57 3.82
C PHE A 81 -18.71 8.58 4.54
N VAL A 82 -18.42 7.44 3.91
CA VAL A 82 -17.61 6.37 4.52
C VAL A 82 -16.11 6.68 4.51
N PHE A 83 -15.60 7.22 3.40
CA PHE A 83 -14.16 7.45 3.20
C PHE A 83 -13.76 8.92 3.35
N GLY A 84 -14.71 9.82 3.58
CA GLY A 84 -14.44 11.24 3.79
C GLY A 84 -13.81 11.92 2.57
N GLN A 85 -12.87 12.83 2.81
CA GLN A 85 -12.20 13.60 1.76
C GLN A 85 -11.28 12.75 0.87
N CYS A 86 -10.87 11.56 1.30
CA CYS A 86 -10.02 10.71 0.47
C CYS A 86 -10.77 10.07 -0.71
N ALA A 87 -12.11 10.03 -0.65
CA ALA A 87 -12.99 9.54 -1.72
C ALA A 87 -12.82 10.31 -3.03
N LEU A 88 -12.95 11.63 -3.00
CA LEU A 88 -12.84 12.49 -4.19
C LEU A 88 -11.44 12.39 -4.79
N GLN A 89 -10.40 12.47 -3.95
CA GLN A 89 -9.02 12.37 -4.41
C GLN A 89 -8.68 10.99 -4.98
N ALA A 90 -9.37 9.94 -4.54
CA ALA A 90 -9.23 8.60 -5.10
C ALA A 90 -9.92 8.49 -6.46
N LEU A 91 -11.11 9.06 -6.60
CA LEU A 91 -11.83 9.14 -7.89
C LEU A 91 -11.02 9.92 -8.93
N ASP A 92 -10.44 11.06 -8.55
CA ASP A 92 -9.55 11.83 -9.43
C ASP A 92 -8.38 10.99 -9.98
N LEU A 93 -7.80 10.12 -9.14
CA LEU A 93 -6.71 9.21 -9.55
C LEU A 93 -7.20 8.11 -10.51
N VAL A 94 -8.43 7.64 -10.32
CA VAL A 94 -9.05 6.64 -11.21
C VAL A 94 -9.36 7.26 -12.57
N ASP A 95 -9.94 8.46 -12.58
CA ASP A 95 -10.27 9.20 -13.81
C ASP A 95 -9.02 9.52 -14.65
N GLN A 96 -7.91 9.82 -13.97
CA GLN A 96 -6.59 10.03 -14.61
C GLN A 96 -5.92 8.73 -15.07
N ARG A 97 -6.52 7.56 -14.82
CA ARG A 97 -5.92 6.23 -15.08
C ARG A 97 -4.55 6.04 -14.44
N SER A 98 -4.35 6.63 -13.26
CA SER A 98 -3.06 6.64 -12.55
C SER A 98 -2.74 5.33 -11.83
N VAL A 99 -3.52 4.26 -12.05
CA VAL A 99 -3.39 2.96 -11.39
C VAL A 99 -2.96 1.88 -12.39
N THR A 100 -1.81 1.26 -12.12
CA THR A 100 -1.25 0.15 -12.89
C THR A 100 -1.18 -1.11 -12.04
N CYS A 101 -1.82 -2.17 -12.50
CA CYS A 101 -1.69 -3.53 -11.98
C CYS A 101 -0.49 -4.19 -12.63
N VAL A 102 0.58 -4.34 -11.86
CA VAL A 102 1.79 -5.05 -12.26
C VAL A 102 1.64 -6.51 -11.85
N SER A 103 1.86 -7.42 -12.79
CA SER A 103 1.79 -8.85 -12.56
C SER A 103 2.96 -9.58 -13.18
N SER A 104 3.37 -10.67 -12.54
CA SER A 104 4.45 -11.53 -13.02
C SER A 104 3.93 -12.90 -13.46
N PRO A 105 4.64 -13.63 -14.34
CA PRO A 105 4.30 -14.99 -14.74
C PRO A 105 4.22 -15.96 -13.55
N SER A 106 4.98 -15.71 -12.49
CA SER A 106 4.92 -16.46 -11.22
C SER A 106 3.63 -16.21 -10.40
N GLY A 107 2.75 -15.32 -10.86
CA GLY A 107 1.46 -15.03 -10.22
C GLY A 107 1.52 -13.95 -9.13
N ARG A 108 2.68 -13.32 -8.90
CA ARG A 108 2.77 -12.18 -7.97
C ARG A 108 2.11 -10.96 -8.60
N LYS A 109 1.40 -10.17 -7.80
CA LYS A 109 0.73 -8.94 -8.23
C LYS A 109 0.98 -7.80 -7.27
N ALA A 110 1.17 -6.60 -7.80
CA ALA A 110 1.28 -5.36 -7.04
C ALA A 110 0.60 -4.24 -7.82
N PHE A 111 0.16 -3.20 -7.13
CA PHE A 111 -0.52 -2.07 -7.75
C PHE A 111 0.34 -0.83 -7.60
N GLN A 112 0.71 -0.19 -8.70
CA GLN A 112 1.43 1.07 -8.68
C GLN A 112 0.45 2.20 -8.93
N VAL A 113 0.53 3.23 -8.08
CA VAL A 113 -0.32 4.42 -8.18
C VAL A 113 0.56 5.64 -8.31
N LEU A 114 0.39 6.39 -9.38
CA LEU A 114 1.05 7.68 -9.54
C LEU A 114 0.27 8.73 -8.74
N GLY A 115 0.82 9.18 -7.61
CA GLY A 115 0.20 10.23 -6.81
C GLY A 115 0.29 11.59 -7.51
N GLY A 116 -0.58 12.54 -7.15
CA GLY A 116 -0.60 13.88 -7.75
C GLY A 116 0.69 14.71 -7.57
N SER A 117 1.63 14.26 -6.72
CA SER A 117 2.98 14.84 -6.61
C SER A 117 3.97 14.27 -7.62
N GLY A 118 3.54 13.42 -8.55
CA GLY A 118 4.39 12.65 -9.46
C GLY A 118 5.14 11.48 -8.80
N ARG A 119 4.90 11.21 -7.51
CA ARG A 119 5.55 10.10 -6.80
C ARG A 119 4.77 8.81 -7.03
N LEU A 120 5.48 7.75 -7.42
CA LEU A 120 4.92 6.42 -7.59
C LEU A 120 4.84 5.69 -6.24
N TYR A 121 3.67 5.13 -5.94
CA TYR A 121 3.42 4.35 -4.72
C TYR A 121 3.08 2.91 -5.09
N THR A 122 3.86 1.96 -4.58
CA THR A 122 3.52 0.52 -4.69
C THR A 122 2.60 0.13 -3.55
N CYS A 123 1.35 -0.19 -3.89
CA CYS A 123 0.28 -0.60 -3.02
C CYS A 123 0.04 -2.12 -3.09
N PHE A 124 -0.38 -2.66 -1.95
CA PHE A 124 -0.64 -4.09 -1.77
C PHE A 124 -2.07 -4.29 -1.28
N THR A 125 -2.93 -4.82 -2.13
CA THR A 125 -4.35 -4.99 -1.85
C THR A 125 -4.62 -6.17 -0.92
N SER A 126 -3.77 -7.20 -0.92
CA SER A 126 -3.90 -8.37 -0.05
C SER A 126 -3.81 -8.04 1.45
N CYS A 127 -3.09 -6.98 1.82
CA CYS A 127 -2.94 -6.53 3.19
C CYS A 127 -3.35 -5.05 3.39
N HIS A 128 -3.99 -4.45 2.38
CA HIS A 128 -4.37 -3.03 2.36
C HIS A 128 -3.24 -2.09 2.80
N TYR A 129 -2.03 -2.29 2.28
CA TYR A 129 -0.85 -1.50 2.65
C TYR A 129 -0.44 -0.51 1.56
N CYS A 130 -0.15 0.72 1.98
CA CYS A 130 0.44 1.75 1.13
C CYS A 130 1.54 2.48 1.89
N PRO A 131 2.73 2.69 1.29
CA PRO A 131 3.85 3.38 1.94
C PRO A 131 3.67 4.92 1.98
N CYS A 132 2.49 5.46 1.69
CA CYS A 132 2.29 6.90 1.67
C CYS A 132 2.20 7.50 3.11
N PRO A 133 2.62 8.75 3.31
CA PRO A 133 2.58 9.40 4.62
C PRO A 133 1.17 9.45 5.23
N ALA A 134 0.16 9.68 4.40
CA ALA A 134 -1.24 9.73 4.83
C ALA A 134 -1.74 8.40 5.40
N PHE A 135 -1.25 7.27 4.88
CA PHE A 135 -1.57 5.95 5.42
C PHE A 135 -0.96 5.75 6.81
N SER A 136 0.35 6.03 6.93
CA SER A 136 1.04 5.92 8.23
C SER A 136 0.41 6.81 9.31
N PHE A 137 0.09 8.06 8.96
CA PHE A 137 -0.44 9.00 9.93
C PHE A 137 -1.94 8.83 10.19
N SER A 138 -2.77 8.93 9.16
CA SER A 138 -4.24 9.03 9.30
C SER A 138 -4.88 7.66 9.52
N VAL A 139 -4.34 6.60 8.92
CA VAL A 139 -4.89 5.24 9.01
C VAL A 139 -4.31 4.49 10.20
N LEU A 140 -2.98 4.41 10.31
CA LEU A 140 -2.33 3.60 11.37
C LEU A 140 -2.26 4.31 12.73
N ARG A 141 -1.87 5.60 12.77
CA ARG A 141 -1.66 6.30 14.05
C ARG A 141 -2.90 7.00 14.60
N ARG A 142 -3.66 7.69 13.76
CA ARG A 142 -4.80 8.51 14.17
C ARG A 142 -6.14 7.78 14.09
N ASN A 143 -6.22 6.72 13.29
CA ASN A 143 -7.46 5.99 13.01
C ASN A 143 -8.61 6.91 12.51
N GLU A 144 -8.27 8.00 11.84
CA GLU A 144 -9.20 8.99 11.29
C GLU A 144 -9.76 8.56 9.93
N SER A 145 -9.10 7.61 9.25
CA SER A 145 -9.52 7.11 7.94
C SER A 145 -9.34 5.61 7.84
N LEU A 146 -10.25 4.94 7.12
CA LEU A 146 -10.20 3.51 6.86
C LEU A 146 -9.05 3.16 5.91
N MET A 147 -8.89 3.97 4.85
CA MET A 147 -7.88 3.79 3.81
C MET A 147 -7.27 5.13 3.41
N CYS A 148 -6.10 5.09 2.78
CA CYS A 148 -5.58 6.25 2.08
C CYS A 148 -6.19 6.32 0.66
N LYS A 149 -6.12 7.49 0.04
CA LYS A 149 -6.61 7.71 -1.32
C LYS A 149 -6.03 6.75 -2.35
N HIS A 150 -4.77 6.33 -2.20
CA HIS A 150 -4.12 5.43 -3.17
C HIS A 150 -4.71 4.01 -3.08
N LEU A 151 -4.93 3.49 -1.88
CA LEU A 151 -5.56 2.17 -1.72
C LEU A 151 -7.01 2.21 -2.19
N LEU A 152 -7.73 3.28 -1.87
CA LEU A 152 -9.10 3.46 -2.35
C LEU A 152 -9.15 3.56 -3.88
N ALA A 153 -8.23 4.30 -4.50
CA ALA A 153 -8.12 4.40 -5.96
C ALA A 153 -7.83 3.03 -6.59
N VAL A 154 -6.95 2.22 -6.00
CA VAL A 154 -6.71 0.85 -6.47
C VAL A 154 -7.97 0.00 -6.40
N CYS A 155 -8.66 0.01 -5.25
CA CYS A 155 -9.88 -0.77 -5.08
C CYS A 155 -10.97 -0.35 -6.08
N LEU A 156 -11.17 0.96 -6.27
CA LEU A 156 -12.13 1.51 -7.24
C LEU A 156 -11.74 1.16 -8.67
N SER A 157 -10.48 1.37 -9.04
CA SER A 157 -9.98 1.04 -10.38
C SER A 157 -10.10 -0.46 -10.68
N GLN A 158 -9.91 -1.32 -9.68
CA GLN A 158 -10.14 -2.76 -9.83
C GLN A 158 -11.63 -3.09 -9.98
N ALA A 159 -12.49 -2.50 -9.14
CA ALA A 159 -13.94 -2.67 -9.21
C ALA A 159 -14.51 -2.25 -10.57
N MET A 160 -14.00 -1.14 -11.11
CA MET A 160 -14.42 -0.59 -12.40
C MET A 160 -13.74 -1.25 -13.60
N GLY A 161 -12.74 -2.12 -13.39
CA GLY A 161 -11.97 -2.74 -14.46
C GLY A 161 -11.07 -1.76 -15.24
N LEU A 162 -10.73 -0.62 -14.64
CA LEU A 162 -9.96 0.47 -15.26
C LEU A 162 -8.45 0.41 -14.99
N CYS A 163 -7.98 -0.59 -14.23
CA CYS A 163 -6.55 -0.77 -13.96
C CYS A 163 -5.77 -1.09 -15.25
N GLN A 164 -4.73 -0.31 -15.53
CA GLN A 164 -3.78 -0.65 -16.59
C GLN A 164 -3.06 -1.95 -16.23
N GLN A 165 -2.91 -2.88 -17.16
CA GLN A 165 -2.25 -4.16 -16.89
C GLN A 165 -0.83 -4.12 -17.44
N GLU A 166 0.15 -4.43 -16.60
CA GLU A 166 1.56 -4.54 -16.99
C GLU A 166 2.10 -5.90 -16.58
N GLN A 167 2.70 -6.61 -17.55
CA GLN A 167 3.40 -7.87 -17.30
C GLN A 167 4.89 -7.60 -17.16
N VAL A 168 5.46 -8.01 -16.04
CA VAL A 168 6.89 -7.84 -15.75
C VAL A 168 7.56 -9.18 -15.48
N SER A 169 8.87 -9.26 -15.72
CA SER A 169 9.65 -10.43 -15.33
C SER A 169 9.68 -10.60 -13.80
N ASP A 170 9.91 -11.83 -13.32
CA ASP A 170 10.03 -12.09 -11.87
C ASP A 170 11.17 -11.29 -11.20
N GLN A 171 12.22 -10.98 -11.96
CA GLN A 171 13.32 -10.15 -11.50
C GLN A 171 12.87 -8.70 -11.30
N GLN A 172 12.22 -8.09 -12.31
CA GLN A 172 11.63 -6.75 -12.21
C GLN A 172 10.59 -6.67 -11.09
N MET A 173 9.74 -7.68 -10.96
CA MET A 173 8.79 -7.78 -9.86
C MET A 173 9.50 -7.71 -8.50
N THR A 174 10.63 -8.40 -8.35
CA THR A 174 11.41 -8.36 -7.11
C THR A 174 11.96 -6.96 -6.82
N PHE A 175 12.38 -6.20 -7.83
CA PHE A 175 12.81 -4.81 -7.66
C PHE A 175 11.65 -3.89 -7.22
N ILE A 176 10.49 -4.02 -7.86
CA ILE A 176 9.26 -3.28 -7.52
C ILE A 176 8.84 -3.55 -6.07
N LEU A 177 8.87 -4.83 -5.66
CA LEU A 177 8.54 -5.27 -4.31
C LEU A 177 9.56 -4.80 -3.27
N SER A 178 10.83 -4.69 -3.66
CA SER A 178 11.91 -4.23 -2.78
C SER A 178 11.94 -2.70 -2.59
N GLY A 179 11.03 -1.95 -3.24
CA GLY A 179 10.96 -0.50 -3.14
C GLY A 179 12.12 0.24 -3.83
N LYS A 180 12.92 -0.46 -4.65
CA LYS A 180 13.95 0.16 -5.49
C LYS A 180 13.29 0.60 -6.79
N THR A 181 12.77 1.82 -6.81
CA THR A 181 12.40 2.47 -8.07
C THR A 181 13.71 2.78 -8.80
N GLU A 182 13.84 2.33 -10.04
CA GLU A 182 14.97 2.72 -10.88
C GLU A 182 15.04 4.25 -10.90
N ALA A 183 16.18 4.79 -10.49
CA ALA A 183 16.49 6.19 -10.66
C ALA A 183 16.49 6.46 -12.17
N SER A 184 15.45 7.14 -12.65
CA SER A 184 15.45 7.71 -13.99
C SER A 184 16.68 8.61 -14.11
N THR A 185 17.52 8.23 -15.07
CA THR A 185 18.67 8.97 -15.58
C THR A 185 18.21 10.22 -16.31
#